data_AF-A0A2E1WY90-F1
#
_entry.id   AF-A0A2E1WY90-F1
#
_cell.length_a   1.000
_cell.length_b   1.000
_cell.length_c   1.000
_cell.angle_alpha   90.00
_cell.angle_beta   90.00
_cell.angle_gamma   90.00
#
_symmetry.space_group_name_H-M   'P 1'
#
loop_
_entity.id
_entity.type
_entity.pdbx_description
1 polymer ?
#
loop_
_entity_poly.entity_id
_entity_poly.type
_entity_poly.pdbx_seq_one_letter_code
_entity_poly.pdbx_strand_id
1 'polypeptide(L)'
;MIFDIWIEEWSSKPKKMPRVCHLFFGNNDKGYKAFSLTKKLINRENGFWKDKELISIDSDYGAVKVSKDDLLFFIKKIKEDEFSNEKNKILKLDNNKKYALWICES
;
A
#
# COMPACT_ATOMS: atom_id res chain seq x y z
N MET A 1 -2.10 16.02 -8.90
CA MET A 1 -1.98 14.55 -8.82
C MET A 1 -2.19 14.18 -7.37
N ILE A 2 -3.34 13.57 -7.11
CA ILE A 2 -3.82 13.11 -5.82
C ILE A 2 -3.40 11.64 -5.67
N PHE A 3 -2.82 11.34 -4.52
CA PHE A 3 -2.45 9.98 -4.13
C PHE A 3 -3.38 9.49 -3.05
N ASP A 4 -3.96 8.31 -3.25
CA ASP A 4 -4.71 7.60 -2.21
C ASP A 4 -4.06 6.24 -1.97
N ILE A 5 -3.65 6.01 -0.73
CA ILE A 5 -3.08 4.74 -0.28
C ILE A 5 -3.96 4.22 0.84
N TRP A 6 -4.48 3.02 0.67
CA TRP A 6 -5.27 2.37 1.71
C TRP A 6 -4.95 0.89 1.80
N ILE A 7 -5.27 0.32 2.95
CA ILE A 7 -5.19 -1.13 3.16
C ILE A 7 -6.56 -1.70 3.41
N GLU A 8 -6.76 -2.91 2.93
CA GLU A 8 -7.95 -3.71 3.15
C GLU A 8 -7.55 -5.05 3.75
N GLU A 9 -8.26 -5.51 4.78
CA GLU A 9 -8.06 -6.86 5.31
C GLU A 9 -8.37 -7.89 4.23
N TRP A 10 -7.35 -8.64 3.79
CA TRP A 10 -7.51 -9.63 2.74
C TRP A 10 -8.32 -10.82 3.25
N SER A 11 -9.39 -11.15 2.54
CA SER A 11 -10.24 -12.30 2.84
C SER A 11 -10.51 -13.05 1.55
N SER A 12 -10.24 -14.36 1.53
CA SER A 12 -10.60 -15.24 0.41
C SER A 12 -12.12 -15.32 0.18
N LYS A 13 -12.91 -14.92 1.17
CA LYS A 13 -14.36 -14.75 1.04
C LYS A 13 -14.69 -13.26 0.97
N PRO A 14 -15.44 -12.79 -0.03
CA PRO A 14 -15.83 -11.39 -0.11
C PRO A 14 -16.63 -11.01 1.15
N LYS A 15 -16.11 -10.06 1.94
CA LYS A 15 -16.86 -9.48 3.07
C LYS A 15 -17.78 -8.40 2.51
N LYS A 16 -18.99 -8.26 3.07
CA LYS A 16 -19.96 -7.22 2.69
C LYS A 16 -19.42 -5.79 2.82
N MET A 17 -18.43 -5.58 3.71
CA MET A 17 -17.65 -4.34 3.77
C MET A 17 -16.21 -4.68 4.15
N PRO A 18 -15.23 -4.39 3.29
CA PRO A 18 -13.85 -4.44 3.71
C PRO A 18 -13.54 -3.37 4.75
N ARG A 19 -12.73 -3.72 5.75
CA ARG A 19 -12.17 -2.73 6.67
C ARG A 19 -11.06 -2.00 5.93
N VAL A 20 -11.38 -0.81 5.43
CA VAL A 20 -10.45 0.08 4.76
C VAL A 20 -9.75 0.95 5.80
N CYS A 21 -8.42 0.96 5.80
CA CYS A 21 -7.63 1.89 6.59
C CYS A 21 -6.83 2.78 5.62
N HIS A 22 -7.20 4.06 5.54
CA HIS A 22 -6.47 5.03 4.73
C HIS A 22 -5.13 5.36 5.38
N LEU A 23 -4.07 5.10 4.63
CA LEU A 23 -2.68 5.37 4.97
C LEU A 23 -2.19 6.71 4.40
N PHE A 24 -2.82 7.24 3.35
CA PHE A 24 -2.46 8.55 2.82
C PHE A 24 -3.51 9.08 1.89
N PHE A 25 -3.77 10.39 1.99
CA PHE A 25 -4.50 11.15 0.99
C PHE A 25 -3.81 12.50 0.84
N GLY A 26 -3.23 12.80 -0.31
CA GLY A 26 -2.47 14.04 -0.46
C GLY A 26 -2.28 14.51 -1.90
N ASN A 27 -2.24 15.83 -2.05
CA ASN A 27 -1.90 16.51 -3.30
C ASN A 27 -0.38 16.63 -3.39
N ASN A 28 0.18 16.19 -4.50
CA ASN A 28 1.62 16.06 -4.60
C ASN A 28 2.27 17.20 -5.38
N ASP A 29 2.59 18.29 -4.68
CA ASP A 29 3.43 19.36 -5.21
C ASP A 29 4.93 18.96 -5.28
N LYS A 30 5.31 17.81 -4.71
CA LYS A 30 6.71 17.33 -4.63
C LYS A 30 7.07 16.20 -5.60
N GLY A 31 6.24 15.90 -6.59
CA GLY A 31 6.62 15.01 -7.70
C GLY A 31 6.87 13.54 -7.32
N TYR A 32 6.44 13.09 -6.14
CA TYR A 32 6.43 11.66 -5.79
C TYR A 32 5.44 10.89 -6.66
N LYS A 33 5.82 10.47 -7.85
CA LYS A 33 5.02 9.52 -8.62
C LYS A 33 4.94 8.21 -7.83
N ALA A 34 3.94 8.05 -6.95
CA ALA A 34 3.68 6.77 -6.30
C ALA A 34 3.43 5.67 -7.34
N PHE A 35 3.19 5.97 -8.62
CA PHE A 35 3.06 4.97 -9.67
C PHE A 35 4.43 4.41 -9.98
N SER A 36 5.44 5.28 -9.99
CA SER A 36 6.83 4.87 -10.04
C SER A 36 7.17 4.07 -8.79
N LEU A 37 6.60 4.39 -7.63
CA LEU A 37 6.86 3.67 -6.38
C LEU A 37 6.20 2.28 -6.38
N THR A 38 4.92 2.16 -6.72
CA THR A 38 4.18 0.91 -6.87
C THR A 38 4.81 0.07 -7.97
N LYS A 39 5.07 0.61 -9.16
CA LYS A 39 5.82 -0.11 -10.20
C LYS A 39 7.18 -0.55 -9.69
N LYS A 40 7.95 0.26 -8.97
CA LYS A 40 9.23 -0.15 -8.37
C LYS A 40 9.07 -1.20 -7.28
N LEU A 41 7.96 -1.22 -6.54
CA LEU A 41 7.70 -2.23 -5.52
C LEU A 41 7.33 -3.56 -6.19
N ILE A 42 6.46 -3.55 -7.19
CA ILE A 42 5.87 -4.74 -7.81
C ILE A 42 6.58 -5.17 -9.11
N ASN A 43 7.62 -4.46 -9.53
CA ASN A 43 8.41 -4.81 -10.71
C ASN A 43 8.93 -6.24 -10.54
N ARG A 44 8.58 -7.14 -11.46
CA ARG A 44 8.93 -8.55 -11.36
C ARG A 44 10.42 -8.84 -11.55
N GLU A 45 11.17 -7.94 -12.20
CA GLU A 45 12.59 -8.09 -12.45
C GLU A 45 13.42 -7.64 -11.24
N ASN A 46 13.13 -6.46 -10.68
CA ASN A 46 13.97 -5.82 -9.66
C ASN A 46 13.21 -5.15 -8.51
N GLY A 47 11.91 -5.38 -8.38
CA GLY A 47 11.09 -4.75 -7.36
C GLY A 47 11.27 -5.36 -5.98
N PHE A 48 11.06 -4.55 -4.94
CA PHE A 48 11.17 -4.99 -3.54
C PHE A 48 10.18 -6.12 -3.19
N TRP A 49 9.05 -6.16 -3.88
CA TRP A 49 7.95 -7.10 -3.70
C TRP A 49 7.67 -7.88 -5.00
N LYS A 50 8.71 -8.09 -5.82
CA LYS A 50 8.62 -8.87 -7.06
C LYS A 50 8.02 -10.28 -6.88
N ASP A 51 8.22 -10.86 -5.70
CA ASP A 51 7.76 -12.21 -5.34
C ASP A 51 6.41 -12.21 -4.59
N LYS A 52 5.79 -11.04 -4.39
CA LYS A 52 4.48 -10.96 -3.71
C LYS A 52 3.34 -11.17 -4.69
N GLU A 53 2.23 -11.68 -4.16
CA GLU A 53 0.99 -11.90 -4.89
C GLU A 53 0.39 -10.55 -5.30
N LEU A 54 0.38 -10.30 -6.62
CA LEU A 54 -0.31 -9.17 -7.22
C LEU A 54 -1.82 -9.44 -7.19
N ILE A 55 -2.58 -8.51 -6.64
CA ILE A 55 -4.04 -8.58 -6.60
C ILE A 55 -4.62 -7.92 -7.84
N SER A 56 -4.13 -6.73 -8.19
CA SER A 56 -4.56 -6.00 -9.39
C SER A 56 -3.54 -4.96 -9.83
N ILE A 57 -3.56 -4.58 -11.12
CA ILE A 57 -2.76 -3.49 -11.68
C ILE A 57 -3.44 -2.93 -12.93
N ASP A 58 -3.54 -1.60 -13.04
CA ASP A 58 -3.88 -0.91 -14.28
C ASP A 58 -3.01 0.36 -14.49
N SER A 59 -3.44 1.30 -15.36
CA SER A 59 -2.76 2.57 -15.60
C SER A 59 -2.66 3.50 -14.40
N ASP A 60 -3.61 3.43 -13.46
CA ASP A 60 -3.86 4.42 -12.41
C ASP A 60 -4.00 3.79 -11.01
N TYR A 61 -4.17 2.47 -10.90
CA TYR A 61 -4.21 1.76 -9.62
C TYR A 61 -3.40 0.47 -9.58
N GLY A 62 -2.98 0.07 -8.38
CA GLY A 62 -2.31 -1.20 -8.12
C GLY A 62 -2.57 -1.74 -6.73
N ALA A 63 -2.62 -3.06 -6.61
CA ALA A 63 -2.86 -3.76 -5.35
C ALA A 63 -1.95 -4.97 -5.17
N VAL A 64 -1.36 -5.10 -3.98
CA VAL A 64 -0.52 -6.23 -3.59
C VAL A 64 -0.87 -6.77 -2.24
N LYS A 65 -0.73 -8.10 -2.09
CA LYS A 65 -0.94 -8.77 -0.83
C LYS A 65 0.30 -8.68 0.04
N VAL A 66 0.14 -8.10 1.22
CA VAL A 66 1.21 -7.75 2.15
C VAL A 66 0.89 -8.19 3.58
N SER A 67 1.93 -8.39 4.39
CA SER A 67 1.81 -8.51 5.84
C SER A 67 1.89 -7.14 6.51
N LYS A 68 1.67 -7.10 7.82
CA LYS A 68 1.95 -5.89 8.63
C LYS A 68 3.41 -5.45 8.53
N ASP A 69 4.36 -6.37 8.57
CA ASP A 69 5.79 -6.04 8.50
C ASP A 69 6.17 -5.43 7.15
N ASP A 70 5.55 -5.91 6.08
CA ASP A 70 5.70 -5.31 4.75
C ASP A 70 5.17 -3.86 4.73
N LEU A 71 4.02 -3.59 5.37
CA LEU A 71 3.47 -2.24 5.49
C LEU A 71 4.38 -1.31 6.30
N LEU A 72 4.98 -1.81 7.38
CA LEU A 72 5.97 -1.06 8.15
C LEU A 72 7.23 -0.77 7.33
N PHE A 73 7.70 -1.74 6.54
CA PHE A 73 8.81 -1.57 5.61
C PHE A 73 8.49 -0.52 4.54
N PHE A 74 7.28 -0.57 3.97
CA PHE A 74 6.79 0.40 2.98
C PHE A 74 6.83 1.83 3.53
N ILE A 75 6.26 2.06 4.71
CA ILE A 75 6.30 3.38 5.36
C ILE A 75 7.74 3.84 5.60
N LYS A 76 8.60 2.97 6.10
CA LYS A 76 10.01 3.31 6.34
C LYS A 76 10.72 3.73 5.04
N LYS A 77 10.36 3.15 3.90
CA LYS A 77 10.95 3.47 2.60
C LYS A 77 10.45 4.80 2.00
N ILE A 78 9.24 5.24 2.34
CA ILE A 78 8.62 6.45 1.74
C ILE A 78 8.97 7.74 2.52
N LYS A 79 9.90 7.65 3.48
CA LYS A 79 10.25 8.67 4.48
C LYS A 79 9.23 8.71 5.62
N GLU A 80 9.70 8.24 6.76
CA GLU A 80 8.95 8.01 7.99
C GLU A 80 8.26 9.27 8.55
N ASP A 81 8.83 10.44 8.28
CA ASP A 81 8.35 11.73 8.81
C ASP A 81 6.98 12.15 8.23
N GLU A 82 6.67 11.76 6.99
CA GLU A 82 5.39 12.09 6.33
C GLU A 82 4.26 11.12 6.70
N PHE A 83 4.56 10.02 7.41
CA PHE A 83 3.64 8.90 7.68
C PHE A 83 3.60 8.47 9.16
N SER A 84 4.00 9.36 10.07
CA SER A 84 4.09 9.06 11.51
C SER A 84 2.75 8.63 12.12
N ASN A 85 1.64 9.26 11.69
CA ASN A 85 0.29 8.89 12.11
C ASN A 85 -0.13 7.52 11.57
N GLU A 86 0.31 7.16 10.37
CA GLU A 86 -0.09 5.95 9.67
C GLU A 86 0.74 4.74 10.09
N LYS A 87 1.98 4.96 10.51
CA LYS A 87 2.75 3.97 11.27
C LYS A 87 1.97 3.50 12.50
N ASN A 88 1.38 4.43 13.26
CA ASN A 88 0.56 4.08 14.44
C ASN A 88 -0.70 3.27 14.07
N LYS A 89 -1.32 3.55 12.90
CA LYS A 89 -2.45 2.75 12.40
C LYS A 89 -2.00 1.33 12.05
N ILE A 90 -0.85 1.17 11.37
CA ILE A 90 -0.31 -0.15 11.01
C ILE A 90 0.13 -0.94 12.24
N LEU A 91 0.69 -0.31 13.26
CA LEU A 91 1.06 -0.98 14.51
C LEU A 91 -0.12 -1.66 15.21
N LYS A 92 -1.35 -1.16 15.01
CA LYS A 92 -2.59 -1.75 15.54
C LYS A 92 -3.14 -2.93 14.73
N LEU A 93 -2.54 -3.23 13.57
CA LEU A 93 -2.93 -4.36 12.73
C LEU A 93 -2.51 -5.70 13.35
N ASP A 94 -3.23 -6.74 12.97
CA ASP A 94 -3.01 -8.12 13.39
C ASP A 94 -1.88 -8.76 12.56
N ASN A 95 -0.86 -9.27 13.23
CA ASN A 95 0.30 -9.90 12.60
C ASN A 95 -0.06 -11.18 11.82
N ASN A 96 -1.15 -11.85 12.21
CA ASN A 96 -1.57 -13.11 11.60
C ASN A 96 -2.41 -12.90 10.32
N LYS A 97 -2.78 -11.65 10.02
CA LYS A 97 -3.60 -11.31 8.85
C LYS A 97 -2.75 -10.88 7.67
N LYS A 98 -3.34 -11.03 6.48
CA LYS A 98 -2.84 -10.45 5.25
C LYS A 98 -3.71 -9.25 4.88
N TYR A 99 -3.11 -8.30 4.19
CA TYR A 99 -3.74 -7.07 3.78
C TYR A 99 -3.51 -6.88 2.28
N ALA A 100 -4.48 -6.31 1.60
CA ALA A 100 -4.27 -5.73 0.28
C ALA A 100 -3.83 -4.28 0.49
N LEU A 101 -2.62 -3.93 0.05
CA LEU A 101 -2.21 -2.55 -0.06
C LEU A 101 -2.61 -2.04 -1.43
N TRP A 102 -3.52 -1.08 -1.44
CA TRP A 102 -4.00 -0.38 -2.62
C TRP A 102 -3.30 0.96 -2.73
N ILE A 103 -2.87 1.28 -3.95
CA ILE A 103 -2.24 2.54 -4.30
C ILE A 103 -2.93 3.05 -5.55
N CYS A 104 -3.53 4.23 -5.47
CA CYS A 104 -4.27 4.88 -6.55
C CYS A 104 -3.70 6.27 -6.84
N GLU A 105 -3.66 6.61 -8.12
CA GLU A 105 -3.24 7.89 -8.65
C GLU A 105 -4.35 8.53 -9.49
N SER A 106 -4.68 9.77 -9.18
CA SER A 106 -5.64 10.59 -9.95
C SER A 106 -5.17 12.02 -10.16
#